data_AF-A0A948ZKV8-F1
#
_entry.id   AF-A0A948ZKV8-F1
#
_cell.length_a   1.000
_cell.length_b   1.000
_cell.length_c   1.000
_cell.angle_alpha   90.00
_cell.angle_beta   90.00
_cell.angle_gamma   90.00
#
_symmetry.space_group_name_H-M   'P 1'
#
loop_
_entity.id
_entity.type
_entity.pdbx_description
1 polymer ?
#
loop_
_entity_poly.entity_id
_entity_poly.type
_entity_poly.pdbx_seq_one_letter_code
_entity_poly.pdbx_strand_id
1 'polypeptide(L)'
;EKERSEVRGQRSDHYPLSTNSNPQSLIPNPLFSVRTPTAVVTDLGTEFGVEVDEAGVTESHVFRGKVKVAVLGGTGNLPSPSGRGAGGEGSGREVILGENESARVQHDKDAEDRLVIVRGAAPGKADRFVRSLRPKPADAPEIVEKFNGAELGAAFEQNPPRHYVFERGAAVHSPPLTDDGRGRQSRGYIRTVATDFCDRDFVFEATFQVRLDVLGEAVMYHWIFFGIGDGVPNPLHFDEVSSGLVMVFTVDNGCAPMRLCRPDTTAAREGDGNKWMAEVAPLGSLGPGRHRFRMSKTGKWATFAVDADAKGEFHADFAGPPIDLPATAPLLDATNSRLLVGTGNCDTMTVRFEELSITYPKTPKESGKEMSP
;
A
#
# COMPACT_ATOMS: atom_id res chain seq x y z
N GLU A 1 -31.06 1.05 -45.79
CA GLU A 1 -31.29 1.05 -44.32
C GLU A 1 -30.31 0.12 -43.64
N LYS A 2 -29.68 0.54 -42.55
CA LYS A 2 -28.84 -0.32 -41.71
C LYS A 2 -29.10 0.07 -40.27
N GLU A 3 -29.82 -0.81 -39.58
CA GLU A 3 -30.34 -0.64 -38.23
C GLU A 3 -29.17 -0.70 -37.22
N ARG A 4 -29.05 0.34 -36.39
CA ARG A 4 -27.97 0.49 -35.40
C ARG A 4 -28.60 0.26 -34.03
N SER A 5 -28.27 -0.86 -33.38
CA SER A 5 -28.73 -1.20 -32.03
C SER A 5 -28.00 -0.37 -30.99
N GLU A 6 -28.70 0.53 -30.30
CA GLU A 6 -28.22 1.22 -29.10
C GLU A 6 -28.32 0.30 -27.88
N VAL A 7 -27.18 -0.03 -27.28
CA VAL A 7 -27.11 -0.68 -25.96
C VAL A 7 -27.01 0.43 -24.91
N ARG A 8 -28.10 0.59 -24.14
CA ARG A 8 -28.24 1.57 -23.06
C ARG A 8 -27.55 1.02 -21.81
N GLY A 9 -26.35 1.52 -21.50
CA GLY A 9 -25.62 1.19 -20.28
C GLY A 9 -26.34 1.69 -19.04
N GLN A 10 -26.63 0.79 -18.09
CA GLN A 10 -27.10 1.14 -16.75
C GLN A 10 -26.00 1.90 -16.00
N ARG A 11 -26.38 3.07 -15.49
CA ARG A 11 -25.54 3.97 -14.69
C ARG A 11 -25.56 3.45 -13.26
N SER A 12 -24.42 3.01 -12.74
CA SER A 12 -24.25 2.71 -11.31
C SER A 12 -24.20 4.03 -10.55
N ASP A 13 -25.24 4.33 -9.78
CA ASP A 13 -25.31 5.50 -8.91
C ASP A 13 -24.34 5.31 -7.72
N HIS A 14 -23.12 5.78 -7.87
CA HIS A 14 -22.20 6.00 -6.75
C HIS A 14 -22.67 7.25 -5.99
N TYR A 15 -23.29 7.07 -4.83
CA TYR A 15 -23.53 8.16 -3.89
C TYR A 15 -22.19 8.64 -3.33
N PRO A 16 -21.80 9.92 -3.49
CA PRO A 16 -20.66 10.47 -2.78
C PRO A 16 -21.02 10.60 -1.29
N LEU A 17 -20.23 9.96 -0.42
CA LEU A 17 -20.23 10.22 1.01
C LEU A 17 -19.78 11.66 1.24
N SER A 18 -20.75 12.58 1.32
CA SER A 18 -20.52 13.98 1.64
C SER A 18 -20.12 14.12 3.11
N THR A 19 -18.82 14.27 3.39
CA THR A 19 -18.30 14.70 4.69
C THR A 19 -18.51 16.20 4.86
N ASN A 20 -19.76 16.62 5.05
CA ASN A 20 -20.07 17.98 5.47
C ASN A 20 -20.07 18.01 7.01
N SER A 21 -18.87 18.19 7.59
CA SER A 21 -18.70 18.42 9.02
C SER A 21 -19.17 19.84 9.37
N ASN A 22 -20.43 19.96 9.77
CA ASN A 22 -20.97 21.18 10.37
C ASN A 22 -20.30 21.44 11.73
N PRO A 23 -19.56 22.55 11.92
CA PRO A 23 -18.79 22.80 13.15
C PRO A 23 -19.65 23.18 14.37
N GLN A 24 -20.98 23.23 14.26
CA GLN A 24 -21.89 23.56 15.37
C GLN A 24 -22.70 22.36 15.89
N SER A 25 -22.44 21.16 15.39
CA SER A 25 -23.04 19.94 15.90
C SER A 25 -22.37 19.51 17.21
N LEU A 26 -23.06 19.68 18.34
CA LEU A 26 -22.76 19.01 19.62
C LEU A 26 -23.04 17.49 19.58
N ILE A 27 -23.42 16.95 18.42
CA ILE A 27 -23.64 15.52 18.24
C ILE A 27 -22.26 14.86 18.11
N PRO A 28 -21.91 13.91 18.99
CA PRO A 28 -20.60 13.28 19.00
C PRO A 28 -20.30 12.62 17.65
N ASN A 29 -19.02 12.65 17.28
CA ASN A 29 -18.43 12.15 16.02
C ASN A 29 -19.21 11.02 15.35
N PRO A 30 -19.37 11.05 14.01
CA PRO A 30 -20.03 9.97 13.29
C PRO A 30 -19.27 8.67 13.58
N LEU A 31 -19.90 7.81 14.37
CA LEU A 31 -19.38 6.49 14.70
C LEU A 31 -19.25 5.68 13.40
N PHE A 32 -18.09 5.05 13.21
CA PHE A 32 -17.88 4.15 12.08
C PHE A 32 -18.91 3.01 12.12
N SER A 33 -19.51 2.65 10.98
CA SER A 33 -20.48 1.56 10.93
C SER A 33 -20.27 0.69 9.69
N VAL A 34 -20.29 -0.63 9.89
CA VAL A 34 -20.27 -1.64 8.82
C VAL A 34 -21.70 -2.07 8.55
N ARG A 35 -22.13 -1.95 7.29
CA ARG A 35 -23.43 -2.42 6.84
C ARG A 35 -23.27 -3.73 6.07
N THR A 36 -23.94 -4.77 6.52
CA THR A 36 -24.01 -6.08 5.86
C THR A 36 -25.43 -6.30 5.32
N PRO A 37 -25.73 -7.43 4.63
CA PRO A 37 -27.10 -7.71 4.19
C PRO A 37 -28.11 -7.78 5.34
N THR A 38 -27.70 -8.30 6.50
CA THR A 38 -28.57 -8.63 7.64
C THR A 38 -28.36 -7.74 8.86
N ALA A 39 -27.30 -6.92 8.91
CA ALA A 39 -26.98 -6.12 10.09
C ALA A 39 -26.28 -4.78 9.81
N VAL A 40 -26.32 -3.90 10.80
CA VAL A 40 -25.44 -2.74 10.96
C VAL A 40 -24.62 -2.95 12.22
N VAL A 41 -23.30 -2.89 12.10
CA VAL A 41 -22.36 -2.97 13.22
C VAL A 41 -21.73 -1.60 13.40
N THR A 42 -22.09 -0.89 14.47
CA THR A 42 -21.57 0.44 14.79
C THR A 42 -20.46 0.33 15.82
N ASP A 43 -19.29 0.87 15.47
CA ASP A 43 -18.13 1.01 16.33
C ASP A 43 -18.40 2.03 17.45
N LEU A 44 -18.09 1.68 18.70
CA LEU A 44 -18.13 2.60 19.84
C LEU A 44 -16.73 2.84 20.43
N GLY A 45 -15.68 2.75 19.60
CA GLY A 45 -14.28 3.01 19.94
C GLY A 45 -13.44 1.72 20.09
N THR A 46 -13.42 0.87 19.05
CA THR A 46 -13.09 -0.56 19.19
C THR A 46 -12.22 -1.19 18.10
N GLU A 47 -11.76 -2.41 18.41
CA GLU A 47 -11.29 -3.40 17.44
C GLU A 47 -12.32 -4.53 17.36
N PHE A 48 -12.91 -4.78 16.18
CA PHE A 48 -13.90 -5.84 15.96
C PHE A 48 -13.75 -6.47 14.58
N GLY A 49 -14.19 -7.73 14.46
CA GLY A 49 -14.30 -8.46 13.21
C GLY A 49 -15.76 -8.61 12.78
N VAL A 50 -16.00 -8.57 11.47
CA VAL A 50 -17.30 -8.89 10.86
C VAL A 50 -17.06 -9.92 9.76
N GLU A 51 -17.75 -11.05 9.84
CA GLU A 51 -17.80 -12.09 8.79
C GLU A 51 -19.23 -12.12 8.22
N VAL A 52 -19.34 -12.27 6.90
CA VAL A 52 -20.62 -12.50 6.23
C VAL A 52 -20.46 -13.80 5.45
N ASP A 53 -21.31 -14.79 5.75
CA ASP A 53 -21.30 -16.06 5.03
C ASP A 53 -22.07 -15.97 3.70
N GLU A 54 -22.05 -17.05 2.92
CA GLU A 54 -22.73 -17.12 1.62
C GLU A 54 -24.25 -16.91 1.71
N ALA A 55 -24.87 -17.14 2.88
CA ALA A 55 -26.28 -16.90 3.12
C ALA A 55 -26.57 -15.45 3.57
N GLY A 56 -25.55 -14.58 3.64
CA GLY A 56 -25.68 -13.21 4.11
C GLY A 56 -25.81 -13.08 5.62
N VAL A 57 -25.61 -14.17 6.38
CA VAL A 57 -25.64 -14.15 7.84
C VAL A 57 -24.41 -13.45 8.36
N THR A 58 -24.64 -12.47 9.24
CA THR A 58 -23.57 -11.65 9.80
C THR A 58 -23.12 -12.20 11.14
N GLU A 59 -21.82 -12.42 11.29
CA GLU A 59 -21.19 -12.72 12.58
C GLU A 59 -20.26 -11.57 12.96
N SER A 60 -20.33 -11.15 14.22
CA SER A 60 -19.50 -10.07 14.76
C SER A 60 -18.80 -10.53 16.02
N HIS A 61 -17.51 -10.20 16.14
CA HIS A 61 -16.68 -10.51 17.30
C HIS A 61 -15.92 -9.26 17.74
N VAL A 62 -15.92 -8.96 19.04
CA VAL A 62 -15.24 -7.78 19.58
C VAL A 62 -13.93 -8.18 20.23
N PHE A 63 -12.82 -7.71 19.70
CA PHE A 63 -11.49 -7.95 20.28
C PHE A 63 -11.16 -6.98 21.41
N ARG A 64 -11.66 -5.74 21.31
CA ARG A 64 -11.43 -4.69 22.31
C ARG A 64 -12.51 -3.62 22.25
N GLY A 65 -13.06 -3.22 23.40
CA GLY A 65 -14.05 -2.15 23.50
C GLY A 65 -15.50 -2.63 23.38
N LYS A 66 -16.39 -1.84 22.76
CA LYS A 66 -17.81 -2.19 22.54
C LYS A 66 -18.34 -1.88 21.13
N VAL A 67 -19.10 -2.78 20.53
CA VAL A 67 -19.85 -2.48 19.29
C VAL A 67 -21.34 -2.64 19.49
N LYS A 68 -22.12 -1.90 18.71
CA LYS A 68 -23.57 -2.08 18.63
C LYS A 68 -23.90 -2.84 17.35
N VAL A 69 -24.52 -4.01 17.46
CA VAL A 69 -25.04 -4.79 16.32
C VAL A 69 -26.55 -4.61 16.26
N ALA A 70 -27.08 -4.19 15.12
CA ALA A 70 -28.50 -4.01 14.87
C ALA A 70 -28.94 -4.75 13.61
N VAL A 71 -30.10 -5.40 13.62
CA VAL A 71 -30.62 -6.17 12.48
C VAL A 71 -31.18 -5.23 11.39
N LEU A 72 -30.92 -5.55 10.13
CA LEU A 72 -31.53 -4.91 8.96
C LEU A 72 -32.67 -5.76 8.41
N GLY A 73 -33.84 -5.14 8.20
CA GLY A 73 -34.99 -5.82 7.59
C GLY A 73 -35.98 -6.34 8.61
N GLY A 74 -37.10 -5.63 8.72
CA GLY A 74 -38.19 -5.90 9.66
C GLY A 74 -39.20 -4.76 9.66
N THR A 75 -39.55 -4.25 8.48
CA THR A 75 -40.56 -3.19 8.30
C THR A 75 -41.98 -3.73 8.20
N GLY A 76 -42.19 -5.04 8.38
CA GLY A 76 -43.52 -5.59 8.58
C GLY A 76 -44.12 -5.01 9.86
N ASN A 77 -45.18 -4.21 9.72
CA ASN A 77 -46.00 -3.63 10.79
C ASN A 77 -46.10 -4.55 12.01
N LEU A 78 -45.28 -4.30 13.02
CA LEU A 78 -45.49 -4.86 14.35
C LEU A 78 -46.17 -3.78 15.20
N PRO A 79 -47.28 -4.10 15.89
CA PRO A 79 -48.01 -3.15 16.71
C PRO A 79 -47.10 -2.57 17.79
N SER A 80 -47.20 -1.26 18.00
CA SER A 80 -46.54 -0.53 19.08
C SER A 80 -46.67 -1.27 20.42
N PRO A 81 -45.61 -1.30 21.25
CA PRO A 81 -45.65 -1.93 22.55
C PRO A 81 -46.41 -1.05 23.54
N SER A 82 -47.75 -1.10 23.49
CA SER A 82 -48.64 -0.60 24.54
C SER A 82 -49.12 -1.74 25.43
N GLY A 83 -48.20 -2.61 25.86
CA GLY A 83 -48.47 -3.72 26.78
C GLY A 83 -47.40 -3.77 27.86
N ARG A 84 -47.67 -3.13 29.00
CA ARG A 84 -46.85 -3.19 30.22
C ARG A 84 -46.80 -4.64 30.74
N GLY A 85 -45.69 -5.31 30.51
CA GLY A 85 -45.24 -6.49 31.26
C GLY A 85 -43.81 -6.23 31.71
N ALA A 86 -43.63 -5.97 33.00
CA ALA A 86 -42.32 -5.72 33.59
C ALA A 86 -41.54 -7.06 33.71
N GLY A 87 -40.36 -7.12 33.09
CA GLY A 87 -39.35 -8.17 33.32
C GLY A 87 -39.06 -9.06 32.11
N GLY A 88 -38.25 -8.57 31.18
CA GLY A 88 -37.69 -9.36 30.08
C GLY A 88 -36.89 -8.47 29.14
N GLU A 89 -35.61 -8.77 28.96
CA GLU A 89 -34.61 -7.97 28.26
C GLU A 89 -35.01 -7.52 26.85
N GLY A 90 -34.63 -6.27 26.55
CA GLY A 90 -34.37 -5.66 25.24
C GLY A 90 -35.10 -6.20 24.01
N SER A 91 -35.84 -5.30 23.33
CA SER A 91 -36.20 -5.41 21.92
C SER A 91 -35.08 -6.08 21.12
N GLY A 92 -35.26 -7.36 20.73
CA GLY A 92 -34.24 -8.25 20.15
C GLY A 92 -33.73 -7.87 18.76
N ARG A 93 -33.81 -6.59 18.41
CA ARG A 93 -33.30 -5.98 17.17
C ARG A 93 -31.92 -5.38 17.31
N GLU A 94 -31.43 -5.20 18.53
CA GLU A 94 -30.08 -4.68 18.78
C GLU A 94 -29.42 -5.33 19.99
N VAL A 95 -28.09 -5.40 19.94
CA VAL A 95 -27.26 -5.85 21.06
C VAL A 95 -25.99 -5.01 21.12
N ILE A 96 -25.51 -4.73 22.33
CA ILE A 96 -24.16 -4.19 22.55
C ILE A 96 -23.27 -5.36 22.96
N LEU A 97 -22.19 -5.55 22.20
CA LEU A 97 -21.16 -6.54 22.47
C LEU A 97 -19.97 -5.86 23.15
N GLY A 98 -19.48 -6.42 24.25
CA GLY A 98 -18.23 -6.04 24.91
C GLY A 98 -17.03 -6.87 24.46
N GLU A 99 -15.87 -6.64 25.05
CA GLU A 99 -14.63 -7.36 24.76
C GLU A 99 -14.77 -8.89 24.90
N ASN A 100 -14.28 -9.63 23.90
CA ASN A 100 -14.39 -11.08 23.74
C ASN A 100 -15.83 -11.61 23.58
N GLU A 101 -16.83 -10.72 23.39
CA GLU A 101 -18.19 -11.15 23.06
C GLU A 101 -18.38 -11.29 21.55
N SER A 102 -19.38 -12.09 21.18
CA SER A 102 -19.78 -12.29 19.78
C SER A 102 -21.28 -12.37 19.64
N ALA A 103 -21.79 -12.01 18.47
CA ALA A 103 -23.14 -12.33 18.07
C ALA A 103 -23.26 -12.66 16.59
N ARG A 104 -24.29 -13.45 16.28
CA ARG A 104 -24.68 -13.84 14.93
C ARG A 104 -26.10 -13.35 14.64
N VAL A 105 -26.28 -12.72 13.50
CA VAL A 105 -27.60 -12.31 12.99
C VAL A 105 -28.07 -13.34 11.98
N GLN A 106 -29.05 -14.15 12.36
CA GLN A 106 -29.54 -15.28 11.57
C GLN A 106 -31.07 -15.28 11.50
N HIS A 107 -31.62 -16.05 10.56
CA HIS A 107 -33.06 -16.27 10.50
C HIS A 107 -33.56 -17.06 11.73
N ASP A 108 -34.71 -16.63 12.24
CA ASP A 108 -35.45 -17.29 13.30
C ASP A 108 -35.96 -18.64 12.76
N LYS A 109 -35.72 -19.72 13.52
CA LYS A 109 -36.14 -21.06 13.12
C LYS A 109 -37.66 -21.21 13.11
N ASP A 110 -38.34 -20.42 13.93
CA ASP A 110 -39.79 -20.47 14.11
C ASP A 110 -40.52 -19.46 13.20
N ALA A 111 -39.77 -18.56 12.53
CA ALA A 111 -40.31 -17.55 11.63
C ALA A 111 -39.29 -17.18 10.55
N GLU A 112 -39.37 -17.82 9.38
CA GLU A 112 -38.38 -17.68 8.29
C GLU A 112 -38.08 -16.22 7.91
N ASP A 113 -39.07 -15.31 7.95
CA ASP A 113 -38.87 -13.89 7.59
C ASP A 113 -38.34 -13.01 8.72
N ARG A 114 -38.08 -13.58 9.90
CA ARG A 114 -37.60 -12.83 11.06
C ARG A 114 -36.12 -13.09 11.27
N LEU A 115 -35.33 -12.02 11.36
CA LEU A 115 -33.94 -12.09 11.79
C LEU A 115 -33.84 -11.90 13.31
N VAL A 116 -32.96 -12.66 13.95
CA VAL A 116 -32.67 -12.62 15.38
C VAL A 116 -31.17 -12.53 15.63
N ILE A 117 -30.81 -11.83 16.70
CA ILE A 117 -29.43 -11.77 17.17
C ILE A 117 -29.23 -12.86 18.23
N VAL A 118 -28.28 -13.76 17.98
CA VAL A 118 -27.88 -14.81 18.91
C VAL A 118 -26.50 -14.47 19.47
N ARG A 119 -26.38 -14.29 20.80
CA ARG A 119 -25.09 -14.10 21.47
C ARG A 119 -24.32 -15.44 21.55
N GLY A 120 -23.00 -15.34 21.45
CA GLY A 120 -22.07 -16.47 21.56
C GLY A 120 -21.53 -16.90 20.19
N ALA A 121 -20.22 -17.15 20.13
CA ALA A 121 -19.60 -17.75 18.96
C ALA A 121 -20.06 -19.19 18.82
N ALA A 122 -20.26 -19.66 17.58
CA ALA A 122 -20.36 -21.10 17.36
C ALA A 122 -19.08 -21.78 17.91
N PRO A 123 -19.18 -22.95 18.58
CA PRO A 123 -18.01 -23.65 19.10
C PRO A 123 -16.94 -23.80 18.01
N GLY A 124 -15.71 -23.34 18.26
CA GLY A 124 -14.57 -23.42 17.33
C GLY A 124 -14.46 -22.28 16.29
N LYS A 125 -15.31 -21.25 16.34
CA LYS A 125 -15.21 -20.09 15.42
C LYS A 125 -14.42 -18.89 15.94
N ALA A 126 -14.23 -18.76 17.26
CA ALA A 126 -13.40 -17.69 17.83
C ALA A 126 -11.97 -17.70 17.23
N ASP A 127 -11.47 -18.88 16.83
CA ASP A 127 -10.16 -19.06 16.22
C ASP A 127 -10.05 -18.54 14.78
N ARG A 128 -11.18 -18.22 14.11
CA ARG A 128 -11.19 -17.63 12.76
C ARG A 128 -10.96 -16.12 12.77
N PHE A 129 -11.29 -15.48 13.88
CA PHE A 129 -11.08 -14.07 14.10
C PHE A 129 -9.63 -13.85 14.54
N VAL A 130 -8.71 -13.80 13.58
CA VAL A 130 -7.30 -13.55 13.87
C VAL A 130 -7.11 -12.06 14.11
N ARG A 131 -6.82 -11.69 15.36
CA ARG A 131 -6.29 -10.36 15.68
C ARG A 131 -4.87 -10.26 15.12
N SER A 132 -4.74 -9.89 13.85
CA SER A 132 -3.45 -9.53 13.27
C SER A 132 -3.11 -8.11 13.71
N LEU A 133 -2.64 -7.96 14.94
CA LEU A 133 -1.90 -6.75 15.30
C LEU A 133 -0.65 -6.76 14.42
N ARG A 134 -0.57 -5.82 13.48
CA ARG A 134 0.71 -5.55 12.83
C ARG A 134 1.70 -5.29 13.97
N PRO A 135 2.86 -5.97 14.00
CA PRO A 135 3.93 -5.59 14.90
C PRO A 135 4.11 -4.08 14.80
N LYS A 136 4.39 -3.41 15.93
CA LYS A 136 4.77 -2.00 15.85
C LYS A 136 5.86 -1.88 14.79
N PRO A 137 5.84 -0.87 13.90
CA PRO A 137 6.83 -0.78 12.84
C PRO A 137 8.29 -0.90 13.35
N ALA A 138 8.56 -0.40 14.55
CA ALA A 138 9.87 -0.49 15.22
C ALA A 138 10.26 -1.93 15.68
N ASP A 139 9.31 -2.84 15.79
CA ASP A 139 9.50 -4.25 16.15
C ASP A 139 9.47 -5.17 14.92
N ALA A 140 9.23 -4.62 13.72
CA ALA A 140 9.26 -5.39 12.49
C ALA A 140 10.68 -5.94 12.24
N PRO A 141 10.83 -7.22 11.85
CA PRO A 141 12.12 -7.76 11.53
C PRO A 141 12.70 -7.06 10.29
N GLU A 142 14.03 -7.02 10.23
CA GLU A 142 14.73 -6.63 9.02
C GLU A 142 14.31 -7.53 7.85
N ILE A 143 14.09 -6.92 6.69
CA ILE A 143 13.80 -7.63 5.44
C ILE A 143 15.05 -7.56 4.59
N VAL A 144 15.56 -8.70 4.14
CA VAL A 144 16.70 -8.77 3.22
C VAL A 144 16.38 -9.72 2.08
N GLU A 145 16.59 -9.26 0.85
CA GLU A 145 16.53 -10.06 -0.38
C GLU A 145 17.91 -10.08 -1.03
N LYS A 146 18.47 -11.27 -1.28
CA LYS A 146 19.80 -11.48 -1.88
C LYS A 146 19.74 -12.25 -3.20
N PHE A 147 18.54 -12.55 -3.69
CA PHE A 147 18.24 -13.22 -4.95
C PHE A 147 19.01 -14.54 -5.14
N ASN A 148 19.26 -15.26 -4.04
CA ASN A 148 19.97 -16.55 -4.06
C ASN A 148 19.06 -17.71 -4.50
N GLY A 149 17.74 -17.53 -4.43
CA GLY A 149 16.74 -18.51 -4.84
C GLY A 149 16.30 -18.34 -6.29
N ALA A 150 15.52 -19.30 -6.76
CA ALA A 150 14.85 -19.22 -8.07
C ALA A 150 13.62 -18.30 -8.05
N GLU A 151 13.15 -17.91 -6.86
CA GLU A 151 11.98 -17.09 -6.63
C GLU A 151 12.34 -15.89 -5.76
N LEU A 152 11.54 -14.83 -5.88
CA LEU A 152 11.63 -13.65 -5.05
C LEU A 152 11.08 -13.95 -3.65
N GLY A 153 11.74 -13.46 -2.62
CA GLY A 153 11.26 -13.57 -1.25
C GLY A 153 9.88 -12.93 -1.08
N ALA A 154 9.06 -13.51 -0.22
CA ALA A 154 7.64 -13.15 -0.06
C ALA A 154 7.36 -11.70 0.35
N ALA A 155 8.39 -10.94 0.76
CA ALA A 155 8.28 -9.52 1.05
C ALA A 155 8.22 -8.65 -0.21
N PHE A 156 8.65 -9.17 -1.36
CA PHE A 156 8.72 -8.46 -2.63
C PHE A 156 7.94 -9.17 -3.73
N GLU A 157 7.54 -8.41 -4.74
CA GLU A 157 6.89 -8.89 -5.96
C GLU A 157 7.46 -8.15 -7.17
N GLN A 158 7.26 -8.72 -8.37
CA GLN A 158 7.59 -8.05 -9.63
C GLN A 158 6.33 -7.45 -10.26
N ASN A 159 6.45 -6.26 -10.84
CA ASN A 159 5.39 -5.66 -11.64
C ASN A 159 5.96 -4.95 -12.88
N PRO A 160 5.66 -5.42 -14.11
CA PRO A 160 4.88 -6.62 -14.40
C PRO A 160 5.61 -7.91 -13.97
N PRO A 161 4.92 -9.05 -13.85
CA PRO A 161 5.57 -10.32 -13.54
C PRO A 161 6.61 -10.72 -14.59
N ARG A 162 7.68 -11.41 -14.15
CA ARG A 162 8.75 -11.97 -15.00
C ARG A 162 9.58 -10.93 -15.75
N HIS A 163 9.64 -9.70 -15.25
CA HIS A 163 10.50 -8.66 -15.80
C HIS A 163 11.97 -8.81 -15.37
N TYR A 164 12.21 -9.59 -14.33
CA TYR A 164 13.52 -9.95 -13.81
C TYR A 164 13.67 -11.46 -13.72
N VAL A 165 14.86 -11.94 -14.08
CA VAL A 165 15.31 -13.30 -13.83
C VAL A 165 16.29 -13.31 -12.68
N PHE A 166 16.25 -14.36 -11.85
CA PHE A 166 17.11 -14.50 -10.69
C PHE A 166 18.27 -15.45 -11.01
N GLU A 167 19.48 -14.91 -11.07
CA GLU A 167 20.66 -15.69 -11.40
C GLU A 167 21.91 -15.22 -10.64
N ARG A 168 22.62 -16.19 -10.07
CA ARG A 168 23.90 -15.96 -9.37
C ARG A 168 23.80 -14.88 -8.28
N GLY A 169 22.75 -14.93 -7.45
CA GLY A 169 22.57 -13.98 -6.34
C GLY A 169 22.19 -12.57 -6.78
N ALA A 170 21.52 -12.42 -7.94
CA ALA A 170 21.02 -11.12 -8.38
C ALA A 170 19.72 -11.25 -9.17
N ALA A 171 18.88 -10.22 -9.09
CA ALA A 171 17.82 -9.99 -10.05
C ALA A 171 18.38 -9.22 -11.24
N VAL A 172 18.33 -9.84 -12.42
CA VAL A 172 18.85 -9.30 -13.67
C VAL A 172 17.66 -8.91 -14.54
N HIS A 173 17.71 -7.70 -15.07
CA HIS A 173 16.69 -7.23 -16.02
C HIS A 173 16.63 -8.18 -17.21
N SER A 174 15.43 -8.69 -17.49
CA SER A 174 15.16 -9.55 -18.65
C SER A 174 13.92 -8.99 -19.32
N PRO A 175 14.08 -8.11 -20.32
CA PRO A 175 12.94 -7.52 -20.98
C PRO A 175 12.13 -8.65 -21.62
N PRO A 176 10.81 -8.70 -21.44
CA PRO A 176 10.00 -9.69 -22.12
C PRO A 176 10.21 -9.52 -23.62
N LEU A 177 10.50 -10.62 -24.33
CA LEU A 177 10.45 -10.66 -25.78
C LEU A 177 9.01 -10.30 -26.17
N THR A 178 8.74 -9.07 -26.58
CA THR A 178 7.39 -8.71 -27.03
C THR A 178 7.17 -9.34 -28.41
N ASP A 179 6.10 -10.14 -28.54
CA ASP A 179 5.72 -10.79 -29.80
C ASP A 179 5.39 -9.79 -30.92
N ASP A 180 5.21 -8.50 -30.60
CA ASP A 180 4.80 -7.49 -31.56
C ASP A 180 5.93 -6.97 -32.44
N GLY A 181 7.19 -7.36 -32.17
CA GLY A 181 8.37 -6.93 -32.92
C GLY A 181 8.62 -5.42 -32.92
N ARG A 182 7.84 -4.64 -32.14
CA ARG A 182 7.99 -3.18 -32.04
C ARG A 182 8.93 -2.76 -30.93
N GLY A 183 9.46 -3.71 -30.16
CA GLY A 183 10.57 -3.51 -29.24
C GLY A 183 10.35 -2.40 -28.22
N ARG A 184 9.10 -2.05 -27.90
CA ARG A 184 8.84 -1.11 -26.81
C ARG A 184 9.20 -1.80 -25.51
N GLN A 185 10.32 -1.39 -24.95
CA GLN A 185 10.76 -1.84 -23.64
C GLN A 185 9.78 -1.29 -22.61
N SER A 186 8.91 -2.16 -22.12
CA SER A 186 8.15 -1.88 -20.92
C SER A 186 9.13 -1.73 -19.76
N ARG A 187 8.97 -0.72 -18.92
CA ARG A 187 9.68 -0.67 -17.64
C ARG A 187 9.08 -1.70 -16.69
N GLY A 188 9.87 -2.13 -15.72
CA GLY A 188 9.38 -3.00 -14.67
C GLY A 188 10.07 -2.75 -13.35
N TYR A 189 9.45 -3.29 -12.30
CA TYR A 189 9.74 -2.96 -10.93
C TYR A 189 9.80 -4.22 -10.06
N ILE A 190 10.74 -4.25 -9.14
CA ILE A 190 10.67 -5.09 -7.93
C ILE A 190 10.21 -4.17 -6.82
N ARG A 191 9.11 -4.51 -6.17
CA ARG A 191 8.49 -3.67 -5.13
C ARG A 191 8.06 -4.48 -3.93
N THR A 192 7.91 -3.85 -2.78
CA THR A 192 7.37 -4.51 -1.58
C THR A 192 5.92 -4.92 -1.78
N VAL A 193 5.53 -6.04 -1.18
CA VAL A 193 4.11 -6.46 -1.08
C VAL A 193 3.36 -5.54 -0.11
N ALA A 194 4.01 -5.14 0.99
CA ALA A 194 3.47 -4.13 1.91
C ALA A 194 3.41 -2.75 1.23
N THR A 195 2.36 -1.99 1.56
CA THR A 195 1.96 -0.76 0.86
C THR A 195 1.90 0.48 1.74
N ASP A 196 2.27 0.36 3.01
CA ASP A 196 2.04 1.35 4.06
C ASP A 196 3.35 2.02 4.55
N PHE A 197 4.35 2.17 3.68
CA PHE A 197 5.62 2.75 4.09
C PHE A 197 5.55 4.25 4.38
N CYS A 198 4.50 4.96 3.95
CA CYS A 198 4.23 6.32 4.43
C CYS A 198 3.95 6.38 5.94
N ASP A 199 3.51 5.30 6.57
CA ASP A 199 3.15 5.25 8.00
C ASP A 199 4.27 4.70 8.88
N ARG A 200 5.43 4.35 8.30
CA ARG A 200 6.53 3.67 8.98
C ARG A 200 7.81 4.46 8.87
N ASP A 201 8.66 4.43 9.88
CA ASP A 201 10.04 4.87 9.74
C ASP A 201 10.88 3.70 9.23
N PHE A 202 11.77 3.95 8.28
CA PHE A 202 12.56 2.90 7.65
C PHE A 202 13.88 3.43 7.08
N VAL A 203 14.80 2.51 6.84
CA VAL A 203 15.92 2.68 5.90
C VAL A 203 15.80 1.57 4.87
N PHE A 204 15.64 1.97 3.60
CA PHE A 204 15.60 1.09 2.45
C PHE A 204 16.90 1.23 1.68
N GLU A 205 17.56 0.12 1.38
CA GLU A 205 18.76 0.12 0.56
C GLU A 205 18.64 -0.85 -0.62
N ALA A 206 19.26 -0.47 -1.74
CA ALA A 206 19.40 -1.32 -2.90
C ALA A 206 20.85 -1.29 -3.37
N THR A 207 21.51 -2.45 -3.38
CA THR A 207 22.83 -2.62 -3.97
C THR A 207 22.69 -3.21 -5.36
N PHE A 208 23.33 -2.60 -6.36
CA PHE A 208 23.24 -3.07 -7.73
C PHE A 208 24.52 -2.79 -8.52
N GLN A 209 24.72 -3.58 -9.56
CA GLN A 209 25.82 -3.45 -10.51
C GLN A 209 25.26 -3.06 -11.88
N VAL A 210 25.88 -2.05 -12.48
CA VAL A 210 25.62 -1.60 -13.85
C VAL A 210 26.82 -1.94 -14.72
N ARG A 211 26.57 -2.46 -15.92
CA ARG A 211 27.57 -2.66 -16.98
C ARG A 211 26.98 -2.25 -18.31
N LEU A 212 27.70 -1.43 -19.07
CA LEU A 212 27.33 -1.11 -20.45
C LEU A 212 27.83 -2.23 -21.35
N ASP A 213 26.93 -2.88 -22.07
CA ASP A 213 27.26 -4.00 -22.96
C ASP A 213 27.64 -3.49 -24.35
N VAL A 214 27.13 -2.32 -24.75
CA VAL A 214 27.48 -1.65 -26.01
C VAL A 214 27.86 -0.20 -25.72
N LEU A 215 29.07 0.22 -26.09
CA LEU A 215 29.58 1.60 -25.94
C LEU A 215 29.05 2.56 -27.03
N GLY A 216 27.89 2.28 -27.61
CA GLY A 216 27.34 3.05 -28.73
C GLY A 216 26.70 4.36 -28.27
N GLU A 217 26.54 5.31 -29.21
CA GLU A 217 25.68 6.49 -29.05
C GLU A 217 24.23 6.02 -28.86
N ALA A 218 23.88 5.63 -27.63
CA ALA A 218 22.52 5.24 -27.30
C ALA A 218 21.62 6.46 -27.54
N VAL A 219 20.65 6.30 -28.43
CA VAL A 219 19.65 7.32 -28.76
C VAL A 219 18.65 7.50 -27.60
N MET A 220 18.68 6.60 -26.61
CA MET A 220 17.76 6.55 -25.48
C MET A 220 18.54 6.53 -24.16
N TYR A 221 18.00 7.23 -23.17
CA TYR A 221 18.56 7.23 -21.82
C TYR A 221 18.20 5.94 -21.07
N HIS A 222 19.19 5.36 -20.41
CA HIS A 222 19.17 4.18 -19.54
C HIS A 222 18.85 4.54 -18.09
N TRP A 223 17.75 4.00 -17.55
CA TRP A 223 17.21 4.45 -16.27
C TRP A 223 17.17 3.34 -15.23
N ILE A 224 17.57 3.68 -14.00
CA ILE A 224 17.35 2.86 -12.81
C ILE A 224 16.49 3.67 -11.85
N PHE A 225 15.39 3.09 -11.40
CA PHE A 225 14.45 3.71 -10.48
C PHE A 225 14.68 3.18 -9.07
N PHE A 226 14.59 4.05 -8.08
CA PHE A 226 14.68 3.70 -6.66
C PHE A 226 13.85 4.66 -5.83
N GLY A 227 12.94 4.18 -5.00
CA GLY A 227 12.18 5.05 -4.09
C GLY A 227 10.89 4.44 -3.56
N ILE A 228 9.87 5.29 -3.42
CA ILE A 228 8.57 4.93 -2.85
C ILE A 228 7.44 5.27 -3.82
N GLY A 229 6.49 4.37 -4.02
CA GLY A 229 5.38 4.56 -4.94
C GLY A 229 4.60 3.28 -5.22
N ASP A 230 3.65 3.34 -6.13
CA ASP A 230 2.84 2.17 -6.46
C ASP A 230 3.63 1.09 -7.21
N GLY A 231 4.71 1.45 -7.90
CA GLY A 231 5.46 0.55 -8.78
C GLY A 231 4.61 0.00 -9.93
N VAL A 232 3.61 0.77 -10.39
CA VAL A 232 2.75 0.42 -11.53
C VAL A 232 3.22 1.20 -12.76
N PRO A 233 3.64 0.51 -13.83
CA PRO A 233 3.99 1.16 -15.09
C PRO A 233 2.83 1.99 -15.66
N ASN A 234 3.08 3.25 -16.01
CA ASN A 234 2.12 4.17 -16.60
C ASN A 234 2.29 4.24 -18.13
N PRO A 235 1.40 3.63 -18.94
CA PRO A 235 1.53 3.63 -20.40
C PRO A 235 1.39 5.03 -21.03
N LEU A 236 0.84 6.01 -20.31
CA LEU A 236 0.76 7.40 -20.77
C LEU A 236 2.05 8.18 -20.54
N HIS A 237 2.99 7.59 -19.82
CA HIS A 237 4.23 8.22 -19.43
C HIS A 237 5.40 7.23 -19.53
N PHE A 238 5.64 6.67 -20.72
CA PHE A 238 6.78 5.78 -20.98
C PHE A 238 6.93 4.62 -19.99
N ASP A 239 5.82 4.14 -19.43
CA ASP A 239 5.78 3.07 -18.44
C ASP A 239 6.51 3.39 -17.12
N GLU A 240 6.73 4.66 -16.75
CA GLU A 240 7.27 4.96 -15.40
C GLU A 240 6.25 4.65 -14.29
N VAL A 241 6.73 4.69 -13.03
CA VAL A 241 5.89 4.59 -11.84
C VAL A 241 4.71 5.57 -11.96
N SER A 242 3.48 5.09 -11.72
CA SER A 242 2.28 5.89 -11.93
C SER A 242 2.11 6.94 -10.84
N SER A 243 2.40 6.60 -9.59
CA SER A 243 2.40 7.53 -8.45
C SER A 243 3.57 7.22 -7.53
N GLY A 244 4.46 8.19 -7.29
CA GLY A 244 5.65 7.93 -6.47
C GLY A 244 6.61 9.10 -6.33
N LEU A 245 7.47 9.01 -5.32
CA LEU A 245 8.68 9.82 -5.18
C LEU A 245 9.88 8.91 -5.44
N VAL A 246 10.56 9.11 -6.57
CA VAL A 246 11.63 8.23 -7.04
C VAL A 246 12.89 9.02 -7.33
N MET A 247 14.03 8.46 -6.97
CA MET A 247 15.33 8.82 -7.51
C MET A 247 15.54 8.04 -8.81
N VAL A 248 15.90 8.73 -9.88
CA VAL A 248 16.12 8.16 -11.20
C VAL A 248 17.58 8.29 -11.55
N PHE A 249 18.34 7.20 -11.50
CA PHE A 249 19.71 7.20 -11.99
C PHE A 249 19.71 7.06 -13.51
N THR A 250 20.16 8.12 -14.17
CA THR A 250 20.37 8.17 -15.61
C THR A 250 21.82 7.78 -15.91
N VAL A 251 22.03 6.54 -16.35
CA VAL A 251 23.37 5.95 -16.46
C VAL A 251 24.24 6.70 -17.46
N ASP A 252 23.66 7.13 -18.58
CA ASP A 252 24.40 7.82 -19.65
C ASP A 252 24.91 9.20 -19.23
N ASN A 253 24.12 9.90 -18.42
CA ASN A 253 24.43 11.24 -17.94
C ASN A 253 25.21 11.21 -16.62
N GLY A 254 25.20 10.08 -15.93
CA GLY A 254 25.87 9.93 -14.66
C GLY A 254 25.27 10.77 -13.53
N CYS A 255 23.95 11.05 -13.55
CA CYS A 255 23.26 11.76 -12.47
C CYS A 255 22.07 10.98 -11.90
N ALA A 256 21.72 11.31 -10.67
CA ALA A 256 20.58 10.73 -9.95
C ALA A 256 19.65 11.83 -9.40
N PRO A 257 18.83 12.48 -10.25
CA PRO A 257 17.83 13.41 -9.79
C PRO A 257 16.64 12.70 -9.12
N MET A 258 15.94 13.45 -8.27
CA MET A 258 14.66 13.08 -7.70
C MET A 258 13.50 13.59 -8.53
N ARG A 259 12.46 12.77 -8.63
CA ARG A 259 11.27 13.03 -9.41
C ARG A 259 10.02 12.64 -8.64
N LEU A 260 8.99 13.46 -8.79
CA LEU A 260 7.62 13.11 -8.42
C LEU A 260 6.89 12.58 -9.65
N CYS A 261 6.41 11.35 -9.56
CA CYS A 261 5.58 10.70 -10.57
C CYS A 261 4.09 10.84 -10.20
N ARG A 262 3.25 11.19 -11.18
CA ARG A 262 1.80 11.33 -11.01
C ARG A 262 1.04 10.69 -12.17
N PRO A 263 -0.19 10.21 -11.95
CA PRO A 263 -0.97 9.55 -12.99
C PRO A 263 -1.43 10.51 -14.10
N ASP A 264 -1.54 11.80 -13.80
CA ASP A 264 -2.00 12.85 -14.71
C ASP A 264 -0.87 13.51 -15.52
N THR A 265 0.40 13.24 -15.20
CA THR A 265 1.53 13.75 -15.98
C THR A 265 1.68 12.98 -17.30
N THR A 266 1.30 13.61 -18.40
CA THR A 266 1.63 13.11 -19.76
C THR A 266 3.06 13.47 -20.13
N ALA A 267 3.77 12.54 -20.78
CA ALA A 267 5.10 12.76 -21.34
C ALA A 267 5.26 14.01 -22.23
N ALA A 268 4.19 14.45 -22.89
CA ALA A 268 4.22 15.49 -23.91
C ALA A 268 4.27 16.94 -23.39
N ARG A 269 4.19 17.17 -22.07
CA ARG A 269 4.39 18.50 -21.48
C ARG A 269 5.77 18.60 -20.85
N GLU A 270 6.79 18.68 -21.71
CA GLU A 270 8.20 18.90 -21.34
C GLU A 270 8.43 20.14 -20.46
N GLY A 271 7.46 21.05 -20.35
CA GLY A 271 7.53 22.23 -19.48
C GLY A 271 7.15 22.02 -18.01
N ASP A 272 6.31 21.03 -17.69
CA ASP A 272 5.71 20.90 -16.34
C ASP A 272 6.03 19.56 -15.64
N GLY A 273 6.26 18.47 -16.38
CA GLY A 273 6.34 17.10 -15.82
C GLY A 273 7.73 16.54 -15.54
N ASN A 274 8.79 17.14 -16.11
CA ASN A 274 10.19 16.67 -15.97
C ASN A 274 11.01 17.50 -14.97
N LYS A 275 10.38 18.37 -14.18
CA LYS A 275 11.13 19.20 -13.24
C LYS A 275 11.66 18.32 -12.11
N TRP A 276 12.97 18.07 -12.14
CA TRP A 276 13.70 17.47 -11.04
C TRP A 276 13.42 18.25 -9.76
N MET A 277 13.01 17.53 -8.72
CA MET A 277 12.71 18.14 -7.43
C MET A 277 13.98 18.54 -6.69
N ALA A 278 14.97 17.67 -6.77
CA ALA A 278 16.29 17.84 -6.21
C ALA A 278 17.26 16.97 -7.01
N GLU A 279 18.54 17.32 -6.98
CA GLU A 279 19.61 16.50 -7.53
C GLU A 279 20.29 15.80 -6.35
N VAL A 280 20.34 14.46 -6.36
CA VAL A 280 21.08 13.71 -5.32
C VAL A 280 22.54 13.60 -5.74
N ALA A 281 22.79 13.07 -6.93
CA ALA A 281 24.12 12.98 -7.52
C ALA A 281 24.18 13.82 -8.82
N PRO A 282 25.18 14.72 -8.95
CA PRO A 282 25.24 15.67 -10.06
C PRO A 282 25.60 15.05 -11.40
N LEU A 283 25.35 15.79 -12.49
CA LEU A 283 25.75 15.39 -13.85
C LEU A 283 27.21 14.94 -13.94
N GLY A 284 27.43 13.74 -14.48
CA GLY A 284 28.74 13.12 -14.67
C GLY A 284 29.39 12.55 -13.40
N SER A 285 28.70 12.53 -12.26
CA SER A 285 29.28 12.08 -11.00
C SER A 285 29.17 10.57 -10.76
N LEU A 286 28.28 9.90 -11.49
CA LEU A 286 28.09 8.45 -11.45
C LEU A 286 28.48 7.83 -12.79
N GLY A 287 29.16 6.69 -12.75
CA GLY A 287 29.48 5.90 -13.94
C GLY A 287 28.89 4.51 -13.88
N PRO A 288 29.10 3.68 -14.92
CA PRO A 288 28.90 2.24 -14.81
C PRO A 288 29.75 1.69 -13.66
N GLY A 289 29.18 0.83 -12.83
CA GLY A 289 29.83 0.43 -11.60
C GLY A 289 28.88 -0.24 -10.63
N ARG A 290 29.39 -0.52 -9.43
CA ARG A 290 28.63 -1.06 -8.32
C ARG A 290 28.23 0.08 -7.41
N HIS A 291 26.92 0.25 -7.22
CA HIS A 291 26.35 1.35 -6.45
C HIS A 291 25.49 0.80 -5.32
N ARG A 292 25.31 1.58 -4.26
CA ARG A 292 24.26 1.35 -3.28
C ARG A 292 23.45 2.62 -3.09
N PHE A 293 22.15 2.52 -3.30
CA PHE A 293 21.21 3.62 -3.04
C PHE A 293 20.53 3.40 -1.70
N ARG A 294 20.31 4.50 -0.98
CA ARG A 294 19.62 4.50 0.32
C ARG A 294 18.50 5.53 0.32
N MET A 295 17.34 5.13 0.81
CA MET A 295 16.25 6.01 1.20
C MET A 295 16.01 5.84 2.70
N SER A 296 16.10 6.93 3.45
CA SER A 296 15.75 6.94 4.87
C SER A 296 14.50 7.77 5.08
N LYS A 297 13.58 7.29 5.91
CA LYS A 297 12.35 8.02 6.25
C LYS A 297 12.12 8.01 7.76
N THR A 298 11.88 9.20 8.31
CA THR A 298 11.67 9.44 9.74
C THR A 298 10.55 10.47 9.94
N GLY A 299 9.47 10.06 10.57
CA GLY A 299 8.23 10.82 10.63
C GLY A 299 7.72 11.12 9.22
N LYS A 300 7.62 12.40 8.87
CA LYS A 300 7.20 12.87 7.54
C LYS A 300 8.35 13.12 6.56
N TRP A 301 9.60 12.99 7.00
CA TRP A 301 10.77 13.39 6.24
C TRP A 301 11.42 12.20 5.57
N ALA A 302 11.70 12.31 4.26
CA ALA A 302 12.49 11.34 3.52
C ALA A 302 13.79 11.96 3.00
N THR A 303 14.87 11.18 2.97
CA THR A 303 16.14 11.55 2.34
C THR A 303 16.61 10.44 1.41
N PHE A 304 17.34 10.82 0.36
CA PHE A 304 17.96 9.90 -0.59
C PHE A 304 19.47 10.12 -0.58
N ALA A 305 20.22 9.04 -0.68
CA ALA A 305 21.68 9.08 -0.73
C ALA A 305 22.23 7.98 -1.66
N VAL A 306 23.43 8.22 -2.18
CA VAL A 306 24.13 7.35 -3.09
C VAL A 306 25.54 7.08 -2.55
N ASP A 307 25.89 5.80 -2.49
CA ASP A 307 27.25 5.27 -2.41
C ASP A 307 27.64 4.84 -3.82
N ALA A 308 28.60 5.57 -4.42
CA ALA A 308 28.93 5.50 -5.84
C ALA A 308 29.94 4.38 -6.18
N ASP A 309 30.53 3.74 -5.16
CA ASP A 309 31.52 2.67 -5.32
C ASP A 309 31.40 1.67 -4.16
N ALA A 310 30.21 1.06 -4.07
CA ALA A 310 29.82 0.25 -2.92
C ALA A 310 30.76 -0.94 -2.73
N LYS A 311 31.54 -0.94 -1.64
CA LYS A 311 32.54 -1.97 -1.30
C LYS A 311 32.34 -2.64 0.06
N GLY A 312 31.39 -2.17 0.87
CA GLY A 312 31.20 -2.67 2.23
C GLY A 312 30.04 -2.00 2.94
N GLU A 313 30.33 -1.35 4.08
CA GLU A 313 29.37 -0.46 4.75
C GLU A 313 28.99 0.69 3.82
N PHE A 314 27.76 1.17 3.96
CA PHE A 314 27.27 2.28 3.14
C PHE A 314 27.99 3.58 3.49
N HIS A 315 28.59 4.21 2.47
CA HIS A 315 29.18 5.54 2.56
C HIS A 315 28.46 6.48 1.61
N ALA A 316 27.79 7.51 2.13
CA ALA A 316 27.09 8.48 1.28
C ALA A 316 28.10 9.43 0.64
N ASP A 317 28.47 9.17 -0.62
CA ASP A 317 29.21 10.12 -1.46
C ASP A 317 28.33 11.31 -1.85
N PHE A 318 27.04 11.03 -2.04
CA PHE A 318 26.03 12.02 -2.40
C PHE A 318 24.78 11.88 -1.54
N ALA A 319 24.14 13.00 -1.21
CA ALA A 319 22.90 13.03 -0.45
C ALA A 319 22.00 14.20 -0.89
N GLY A 320 20.72 13.90 -1.09
CA GLY A 320 19.71 14.90 -1.37
C GLY A 320 19.20 15.61 -0.11
N PRO A 321 18.52 16.75 -0.26
CA PRO A 321 17.89 17.42 0.86
C PRO A 321 16.74 16.59 1.46
N PRO A 322 16.40 16.78 2.74
CA PRO A 322 15.19 16.21 3.32
C PRO A 322 13.93 16.71 2.62
N ILE A 323 12.97 15.80 2.40
CA ILE A 323 11.72 16.06 1.70
C ILE A 323 10.55 15.78 2.62
N ASP A 324 9.65 16.74 2.74
CA ASP A 324 8.35 16.58 3.42
C ASP A 324 7.45 15.73 2.52
N LEU A 325 7.35 14.44 2.83
CA LEU A 325 6.72 13.45 1.97
C LEU A 325 5.21 13.72 1.77
N PRO A 326 4.40 14.00 2.81
CA PRO A 326 3.00 14.39 2.64
C PRO A 326 2.80 15.66 1.79
N ALA A 327 3.66 16.67 1.95
CA ALA A 327 3.54 17.91 1.19
C ALA A 327 3.97 17.73 -0.28
N THR A 328 4.99 16.90 -0.51
CA THR A 328 5.61 16.69 -1.82
C THR A 328 4.86 15.68 -2.67
N ALA A 329 4.49 14.55 -2.07
CA ALA A 329 3.85 13.42 -2.72
C ALA A 329 2.49 13.13 -2.06
N PRO A 330 1.51 14.04 -2.13
CA PRO A 330 0.22 13.92 -1.43
C PRO A 330 -0.65 12.76 -1.94
N LEU A 331 -0.28 12.15 -3.07
CA LEU A 331 -0.95 10.96 -3.61
C LEU A 331 -0.46 9.65 -2.97
N LEU A 332 0.59 9.71 -2.13
CA LEU A 332 1.07 8.53 -1.42
C LEU A 332 0.33 8.35 -0.10
N ASP A 333 -0.19 7.15 0.10
CA ASP A 333 -0.92 6.74 1.30
C ASP A 333 -0.63 5.27 1.66
N ALA A 334 -1.37 4.74 2.63
CA ALA A 334 -1.20 3.38 3.12
C ALA A 334 -1.50 2.28 2.08
N THR A 335 -2.10 2.62 0.94
CA THR A 335 -2.53 1.68 -0.11
C THR A 335 -1.55 1.58 -1.26
N ASN A 336 -0.69 2.59 -1.45
CA ASN A 336 0.20 2.68 -2.62
C ASN A 336 1.64 3.09 -2.30
N SER A 337 2.02 3.27 -1.03
CA SER A 337 3.38 3.61 -0.63
C SER A 337 4.26 2.36 -0.50
N ARG A 338 4.60 1.72 -1.64
CA ARG A 338 5.51 0.57 -1.69
C ARG A 338 6.95 1.05 -1.89
N LEU A 339 7.92 0.34 -1.34
CA LEU A 339 9.33 0.56 -1.68
C LEU A 339 9.66 -0.19 -2.95
N LEU A 340 10.41 0.43 -3.86
CA LEU A 340 10.65 -0.14 -5.19
C LEU A 340 12.06 0.14 -5.73
N VAL A 341 12.53 -0.80 -6.53
CA VAL A 341 13.56 -0.62 -7.54
C VAL A 341 13.01 -0.95 -8.92
N GLY A 342 13.58 -0.38 -9.97
CA GLY A 342 13.17 -0.70 -11.33
C GLY A 342 14.20 -0.35 -12.37
N THR A 343 13.92 -0.73 -13.61
CA THR A 343 14.76 -0.47 -14.78
C THR A 343 13.93 0.02 -15.95
N GLY A 344 14.52 0.85 -16.82
CA GLY A 344 13.90 1.28 -18.06
C GLY A 344 14.94 1.56 -19.14
N ASN A 345 14.63 1.17 -20.38
CA ASN A 345 15.52 1.29 -21.55
C ASN A 345 16.89 0.62 -21.30
N CYS A 346 16.93 -0.64 -20.90
CA CYS A 346 18.16 -1.37 -20.54
C CYS A 346 18.52 -2.47 -21.54
N ASP A 347 18.30 -2.25 -22.83
CA ASP A 347 18.67 -3.18 -23.91
C ASP A 347 20.17 -3.20 -24.21
N THR A 348 20.86 -2.10 -23.97
CA THR A 348 22.32 -2.01 -24.20
C THR A 348 23.15 -2.01 -22.92
N MET A 349 22.51 -2.30 -21.78
CA MET A 349 23.18 -2.45 -20.49
C MET A 349 22.61 -3.59 -19.66
N THR A 350 23.49 -4.19 -18.86
CA THR A 350 23.11 -5.16 -17.84
C THR A 350 23.01 -4.45 -16.50
N VAL A 351 21.82 -4.50 -15.88
CA VAL A 351 21.59 -4.12 -14.48
C VAL A 351 21.35 -5.37 -13.66
N ARG A 352 22.10 -5.51 -12.57
CA ARG A 352 21.99 -6.62 -11.61
C ARG A 352 21.70 -6.05 -10.23
N PHE A 353 20.49 -6.21 -9.71
CA PHE A 353 20.20 -5.91 -8.30
C PHE A 353 20.70 -7.08 -7.45
N GLU A 354 21.67 -6.83 -6.57
CA GLU A 354 22.35 -7.87 -5.79
C GLU A 354 21.73 -8.03 -4.40
N GLU A 355 21.25 -6.93 -3.81
CA GLU A 355 20.67 -6.95 -2.47
C GLU A 355 19.64 -5.83 -2.31
N LEU A 356 18.49 -6.16 -1.72
CA LEU A 356 17.53 -5.18 -1.19
C LEU A 356 17.43 -5.39 0.32
N SER A 357 17.47 -4.31 1.09
CA SER A 357 17.29 -4.38 2.55
C SER A 357 16.34 -3.31 3.05
N ILE A 358 15.52 -3.67 4.03
CA ILE A 358 14.64 -2.74 4.75
C ILE A 358 14.87 -2.94 6.23
N THR A 359 15.40 -1.92 6.89
CA THR A 359 15.55 -1.90 8.35
C THR A 359 14.61 -0.87 8.96
N TYR A 360 14.16 -1.16 10.18
CA TYR A 360 13.25 -0.30 10.91
C TYR A 360 14.00 0.31 12.09
N PRO A 361 14.27 1.63 12.09
CA PRO A 361 14.92 2.29 13.21
C PRO A 361 14.11 2.05 14.48
N LYS A 362 14.77 1.53 15.51
CA LYS A 362 14.16 1.49 16.84
C LYS A 362 13.96 2.92 17.28
N THR A 363 12.72 3.30 17.59
CA THR A 363 12.46 4.55 18.30
C THR A 363 13.40 4.56 19.51
N PRO A 364 14.23 5.60 19.70
CA PRO A 364 15.01 5.71 20.93
C PRO A 364 14.02 5.48 22.06
N LYS A 365 14.17 4.37 22.80
CA LYS A 365 13.41 4.20 24.04
C LYS A 365 13.65 5.51 24.76
N GLU A 366 12.61 6.28 25.05
CA GLU A 366 12.71 7.47 25.88
C GLU A 366 13.51 7.02 27.09
N SER A 367 14.81 7.30 27.07
CA SER A 367 15.74 6.78 28.06
C SER A 367 15.29 7.48 29.30
N GLY A 368 14.58 6.74 30.16
CA GLY A 368 13.88 7.29 31.30
C GLY A 368 14.79 8.30 31.95
N LYS A 369 14.39 9.57 31.89
CA LYS A 369 14.82 10.54 32.88
C LYS A 369 14.25 10.01 34.20
N GLU A 370 14.97 9.09 34.83
CA GLU A 370 15.08 9.09 36.28
C GLU A 370 15.75 10.42 36.63
N MET A 371 14.95 11.48 36.67
CA MET A 371 15.26 12.59 37.55
C MET A 371 15.05 12.05 38.96
N SER A 372 16.11 11.48 39.51
CA SER A 372 16.21 11.29 40.95
C SER A 372 16.01 12.66 41.63
N PRO A 373 15.22 12.73 42.71
CA PRO A 373 14.85 13.98 43.38
C PRO A 373 16.04 14.74 43.97
#